data_AF-A0A9W4S8N3-F1
#
_entry.id   AF-A0A9W4S8N3-F1
#
_cell.length_a   1.000
_cell.length_b   1.000
_cell.length_c   1.000
_cell.angle_alpha   90.00
_cell.angle_beta   90.00
_cell.angle_gamma   90.00
#
_symmetry.space_group_name_H-M   'P 1'
#
loop_
_entity.id
_entity.type
_entity.pdbx_description
1 polymer ?
#
loop_
_entity_poly.entity_id
_entity_poly.type
_entity_poly.pdbx_seq_one_letter_code
_entity_poly.pdbx_strand_id
1 'polypeptide(L)'
;LEDPSVPEKFQAKLKDYFRSGYDRGHQVPAADCKWSQRAMDDTFYLTNMCPQVGDGFNRDYWAHFEDFCRRLTSRYPSVRIVTGPLYLPKRDPVDGKWYTKYEVIGNPPNVAVPTHFYKVIFAEDGKAGGNVAIGAFVMPNAVIPNEKPLSDFEMPLEAVERAAGLEFASKLAPQRRRRLCSEASCAIIVRDYADRQKAFTKK
;
A
#
# COMPACT_ATOMS: atom_id res chain seq x y z
N LEU A 1 -14.31 0.41 -10.87
CA LEU A 1 -14.77 0.54 -12.26
C LEU A 1 -13.70 -0.01 -13.18
N GLU A 2 -14.06 -0.57 -14.32
CA GLU A 2 -13.07 -0.91 -15.35
C GLU A 2 -12.48 0.40 -15.91
N ASP A 3 -11.18 0.44 -16.16
CA ASP A 3 -10.49 1.64 -16.66
C ASP A 3 -10.53 1.67 -18.19
N PRO A 4 -11.31 2.58 -18.81
CA PRO A 4 -11.48 2.62 -20.26
C PRO A 4 -10.20 3.03 -21.01
N SER A 5 -9.19 3.57 -20.32
CA SER A 5 -7.91 3.95 -20.94
C SER A 5 -6.98 2.75 -21.21
N VAL A 6 -7.21 1.62 -20.56
CA VAL A 6 -6.43 0.39 -20.75
C VAL A 6 -7.03 -0.44 -21.88
N PRO A 7 -6.25 -0.98 -22.83
CA PRO A 7 -6.79 -1.89 -23.84
C PRO A 7 -7.48 -3.10 -23.22
N GLU A 8 -8.65 -3.48 -23.74
CA GLU A 8 -9.54 -4.49 -23.13
C GLU A 8 -8.83 -5.81 -22.78
N LYS A 9 -7.94 -6.30 -23.65
CA LYS A 9 -7.16 -7.54 -23.44
C LYS A 9 -6.23 -7.52 -22.22
N PHE A 10 -5.98 -6.34 -21.63
CA PHE A 10 -5.14 -6.14 -20.44
C PHE A 10 -5.93 -5.61 -19.25
N GLN A 11 -7.24 -5.39 -19.40
CA GLN A 11 -8.07 -4.89 -18.31
C GLN A 11 -8.39 -6.01 -17.32
N ALA A 12 -8.16 -5.73 -16.03
CA ALA A 12 -8.89 -6.43 -14.98
C ALA A 12 -10.39 -6.10 -15.10
N LYS A 13 -11.24 -7.08 -14.81
CA LYS A 13 -12.71 -6.94 -14.86
C LYS A 13 -13.30 -7.09 -13.47
N LEU A 14 -14.47 -6.48 -13.24
CA LEU A 14 -15.14 -6.60 -11.94
C LEU A 14 -15.47 -8.06 -11.58
N LYS A 15 -15.79 -8.87 -12.60
CA LYS A 15 -16.06 -10.30 -12.46
C LYS A 15 -14.85 -11.10 -11.97
N ASP A 16 -13.62 -10.65 -12.21
CA ASP A 16 -12.42 -11.39 -11.81
C ASP A 16 -12.25 -11.40 -10.28
N TYR A 17 -12.72 -10.34 -9.62
CA TYR A 17 -12.72 -10.20 -8.16
C TYR A 17 -13.95 -10.82 -7.51
N PHE A 18 -15.08 -10.94 -8.23
CA PHE A 18 -16.33 -11.44 -7.67
C PHE A 18 -16.19 -12.88 -7.17
N ARG A 19 -16.44 -13.10 -5.87
CA ARG A 19 -16.28 -14.40 -5.20
C ARG A 19 -14.87 -15.01 -5.31
N SER A 20 -13.85 -14.21 -5.59
CA SER A 20 -12.44 -14.65 -5.63
C SER A 20 -11.86 -14.95 -4.25
N GLY A 21 -12.51 -14.46 -3.17
CA GLY A 21 -11.96 -14.49 -1.81
C GLY A 21 -11.12 -13.25 -1.46
N TYR A 22 -10.87 -12.35 -2.43
CA TYR A 22 -10.10 -11.14 -2.23
C TYR A 22 -10.95 -9.86 -2.39
N ASP A 23 -10.57 -8.84 -1.64
CA ASP A 23 -11.06 -7.48 -1.84
C ASP A 23 -10.35 -6.81 -3.03
N ARG A 24 -11.02 -5.80 -3.59
CA ARG A 24 -10.40 -4.82 -4.49
C ARG A 24 -9.65 -3.79 -3.63
N GLY A 25 -8.37 -4.06 -3.40
CA GLY A 25 -7.51 -3.26 -2.53
C GLY A 25 -6.90 -2.07 -3.24
N HIS A 26 -7.16 -0.86 -2.74
CA HIS A 26 -6.67 0.38 -3.32
C HIS A 26 -5.16 0.54 -3.14
N GLN A 27 -4.45 1.01 -4.17
CA GLN A 27 -3.06 1.46 -4.02
C GLN A 27 -2.99 2.93 -3.59
N VAL A 28 -3.76 3.80 -4.27
CA VAL A 28 -4.10 5.16 -3.83
C VAL A 28 -5.46 5.11 -3.09
N PRO A 29 -5.50 5.37 -1.78
CA PRO A 29 -6.74 5.28 -1.02
C PRO A 29 -7.70 6.43 -1.33
N ALA A 30 -8.99 6.13 -1.51
CA ALA A 30 -10.03 7.15 -1.75
C ALA A 30 -10.05 8.27 -0.68
N ALA A 31 -9.72 7.93 0.57
CA ALA A 31 -9.70 8.88 1.69
C ALA A 31 -8.61 9.97 1.56
N ASP A 32 -7.58 9.74 0.74
CA ASP A 32 -6.50 10.69 0.49
C ASP A 32 -6.93 11.73 -0.57
N CYS A 33 -8.00 11.45 -1.31
CA CYS A 33 -8.52 12.28 -2.41
C CYS A 33 -9.79 13.07 -2.03
N LYS A 34 -10.10 13.23 -0.73
CA LYS A 34 -11.31 13.95 -0.25
C LYS A 34 -11.42 15.40 -0.70
N TRP A 35 -10.35 16.01 -1.21
CA TRP A 35 -10.32 17.36 -1.75
C TRP A 35 -11.00 17.49 -3.12
N SER A 36 -11.26 16.38 -3.83
CA SER A 36 -11.92 16.38 -5.15
C SER A 36 -12.69 15.09 -5.38
N GLN A 37 -13.99 15.21 -5.68
CA GLN A 37 -14.84 14.06 -6.01
C GLN A 37 -14.28 13.29 -7.21
N ARG A 38 -13.87 14.00 -8.27
CA ARG A 38 -13.26 13.37 -9.45
C ARG A 38 -12.00 12.58 -9.08
N ALA A 39 -11.11 13.16 -8.29
CA ALA A 39 -9.89 12.47 -7.88
C ALA A 39 -10.20 11.22 -7.05
N MET A 40 -11.22 11.29 -6.19
CA MET A 40 -11.71 10.13 -5.44
C MET A 40 -12.29 9.07 -6.36
N ASP A 41 -13.15 9.42 -7.30
CA ASP A 41 -13.76 8.50 -8.27
C ASP A 41 -12.70 7.78 -9.10
N ASP A 42 -11.65 8.50 -9.53
CA ASP A 42 -10.53 7.94 -10.28
C ASP A 42 -9.79 6.86 -9.47
N THR A 43 -9.76 6.94 -8.13
CA THR A 43 -9.16 5.87 -7.29
C THR A 43 -9.93 4.54 -7.37
N PHE A 44 -11.18 4.54 -7.81
CA PHE A 44 -11.98 3.32 -7.93
C PHE A 44 -11.74 2.55 -9.24
N TYR A 45 -10.93 3.06 -10.16
CA TYR A 45 -10.54 2.31 -11.36
C TYR A 45 -9.72 1.06 -10.98
N LEU A 46 -9.93 -0.04 -11.70
CA LEU A 46 -9.25 -1.32 -11.43
C LEU A 46 -7.73 -1.26 -11.69
N THR A 47 -7.25 -0.25 -12.43
CA THR A 47 -5.82 0.07 -12.55
C THR A 47 -5.17 0.49 -11.24
N ASN A 48 -5.97 0.95 -10.26
CA ASN A 48 -5.53 1.26 -8.90
C ASN A 48 -5.80 0.10 -7.91
N MET A 49 -6.20 -1.08 -8.39
CA MET A 49 -6.63 -2.19 -7.54
C MET A 49 -5.69 -3.39 -7.64
N CYS A 50 -5.47 -4.04 -6.52
CA CYS A 50 -4.87 -5.37 -6.45
C CYS A 50 -5.73 -6.27 -5.56
N PRO A 51 -5.74 -7.60 -5.77
CA PRO A 51 -6.37 -8.55 -4.86
C PRO A 51 -5.72 -8.48 -3.49
N GLN A 52 -6.47 -8.06 -2.47
CA GLN A 52 -6.01 -7.99 -1.09
C GLN A 52 -6.83 -8.89 -0.19
N VAL A 53 -6.19 -9.52 0.80
CA VAL A 53 -6.91 -10.19 1.88
C VAL A 53 -7.81 -9.16 2.57
N GLY A 54 -9.08 -9.49 2.73
CA GLY A 54 -10.10 -8.53 3.21
C GLY A 54 -9.99 -8.29 4.71
N ASP A 55 -10.52 -9.23 5.48
CA ASP A 55 -10.49 -9.22 6.95
C ASP A 55 -9.07 -9.42 7.47
N GLY A 56 -8.67 -8.61 8.45
CA GLY A 56 -7.33 -8.63 9.05
C GLY A 56 -6.22 -7.99 8.20
N PHE A 57 -6.51 -7.49 6.99
CA PHE A 57 -5.53 -6.80 6.15
C PHE A 57 -6.09 -5.53 5.49
N ASN A 58 -6.76 -5.62 4.34
CA ASN A 58 -7.27 -4.45 3.60
C ASN A 58 -8.20 -3.59 4.47
N ARG A 59 -9.10 -4.23 5.22
CA ARG A 59 -10.10 -3.55 6.04
C ARG A 59 -9.58 -3.09 7.41
N ASP A 60 -8.41 -3.59 7.81
CA ASP A 60 -7.82 -3.43 9.14
C ASP A 60 -6.40 -2.87 9.05
N TYR A 61 -5.36 -3.72 9.17
CA TYR A 61 -3.97 -3.28 9.32
C TYR A 61 -3.50 -2.35 8.18
N TRP A 62 -3.86 -2.65 6.94
CA TRP A 62 -3.54 -1.81 5.79
C TRP A 62 -4.24 -0.45 5.86
N ALA A 63 -5.53 -0.42 6.24
CA ALA A 63 -6.28 0.81 6.44
C ALA A 63 -5.75 1.65 7.62
N HIS A 64 -5.24 1.01 8.68
CA HIS A 64 -4.55 1.68 9.79
C HIS A 64 -3.21 2.27 9.35
N PHE A 65 -2.48 1.58 8.46
CA PHE A 65 -1.24 2.08 7.88
C PHE A 65 -1.48 3.27 6.95
N GLU A 66 -2.56 3.24 6.16
CA GLU A 66 -3.00 4.40 5.37
C GLU A 66 -3.40 5.59 6.27
N ASP A 67 -4.02 5.34 7.43
CA ASP A 67 -4.29 6.39 8.41
C ASP A 67 -3.01 7.01 8.98
N PHE A 68 -2.02 6.18 9.32
CA PHE A 68 -0.70 6.65 9.71
C PHE A 68 -0.09 7.56 8.62
N CYS A 69 -0.13 7.13 7.36
CA CYS A 69 0.36 7.92 6.23
C CYS A 69 -0.30 9.31 6.16
N ARG A 70 -1.64 9.37 6.28
CA ARG A 70 -2.38 10.65 6.31
C ARG A 70 -1.97 11.52 7.50
N ARG A 71 -1.79 10.95 8.69
CA ARG A 71 -1.42 11.72 9.90
C ARG A 71 -0.03 12.35 9.81
N LEU A 72 0.86 11.85 8.96
CA LEU A 72 2.15 12.50 8.71
C LEU A 72 1.98 13.95 8.22
N THR A 73 0.87 14.26 7.53
CA THR A 73 0.56 15.62 7.06
C THR A 73 0.33 16.65 8.19
N SER A 74 0.08 16.20 9.43
CA SER A 74 0.02 17.09 10.59
C SER A 74 1.40 17.61 11.01
N ARG A 75 2.48 16.99 10.53
CA ARG A 75 3.87 17.36 10.83
C ARG A 75 4.65 17.83 9.61
N TYR A 76 4.45 17.15 8.48
CA TYR A 76 5.15 17.42 7.23
C TYR A 76 4.20 18.11 6.25
N PRO A 77 4.53 19.30 5.72
CA PRO A 77 3.67 20.02 4.79
C PRO A 77 3.46 19.30 3.44
N SER A 78 4.32 18.35 3.09
CA SER A 78 4.21 17.56 1.87
C SER A 78 4.60 16.11 2.16
N VAL A 79 3.70 15.18 1.80
CA VAL A 79 3.91 13.73 1.95
C VAL A 79 3.60 13.08 0.61
N ARG A 80 4.60 12.45 -0.01
CA ARG A 80 4.50 11.73 -1.28
C ARG A 80 4.66 10.24 -1.01
N ILE A 81 3.75 9.42 -1.53
CA ILE A 81 3.70 7.99 -1.23
C ILE A 81 3.65 7.22 -2.54
N VAL A 82 4.53 6.23 -2.67
CA VAL A 82 4.48 5.24 -3.74
C VAL A 82 4.03 3.93 -3.12
N THR A 83 2.92 3.38 -3.62
CA THR A 83 2.36 2.10 -3.16
C THR A 83 2.41 1.11 -4.32
N GLY A 84 2.69 -0.16 -4.04
CA GLY A 84 2.58 -1.19 -5.07
C GLY A 84 2.65 -2.63 -4.55
N PRO A 85 2.34 -3.59 -5.42
CA PRO A 85 2.43 -5.02 -5.12
C PRO A 85 3.87 -5.55 -5.23
N LEU A 86 4.15 -6.67 -4.54
CA LEU A 86 5.37 -7.46 -4.66
C LEU A 86 5.08 -8.95 -4.79
N TYR A 87 5.96 -9.64 -5.50
CA TYR A 87 5.94 -11.09 -5.71
C TYR A 87 7.25 -11.68 -5.20
N LEU A 88 7.36 -11.82 -3.87
CA LEU A 88 8.60 -12.22 -3.21
C LEU A 88 8.80 -13.74 -3.30
N PRO A 89 10.03 -14.19 -3.59
CA PRO A 89 10.32 -15.61 -3.67
C PRO A 89 10.35 -16.24 -2.27
N LYS A 90 9.97 -17.51 -2.19
CA LYS A 90 10.14 -18.36 -1.00
C LYS A 90 11.05 -19.52 -1.35
N ARG A 91 11.88 -19.93 -0.39
CA ARG A 91 12.74 -21.11 -0.54
C ARG A 91 11.89 -22.36 -0.29
N ASP A 92 11.85 -23.25 -1.26
CA ASP A 92 11.16 -24.53 -1.13
C ASP A 92 11.94 -25.42 -0.15
N PRO A 93 11.28 -26.00 0.87
CA PRO A 93 11.96 -26.81 1.88
C PRO A 93 12.37 -28.20 1.38
N VAL A 94 11.82 -28.67 0.26
CA VAL A 94 12.07 -29.99 -0.31
C VAL A 94 13.35 -29.99 -1.15
N ASP A 95 13.48 -29.05 -2.09
CA ASP A 95 14.63 -29.00 -3.00
C ASP A 95 15.61 -27.84 -2.71
N GLY A 96 15.27 -26.95 -1.77
CA GLY A 96 16.12 -25.86 -1.34
C GLY A 96 16.25 -24.72 -2.35
N LYS A 97 15.48 -24.69 -3.44
CA LYS A 97 15.52 -23.64 -4.47
C LYS A 97 14.53 -22.52 -4.18
N TRP A 98 14.69 -21.39 -4.83
CA TRP A 98 13.83 -20.23 -4.68
C TRP A 98 12.78 -20.19 -5.77
N TYR A 99 11.51 -20.06 -5.37
CA TYR A 99 10.38 -19.95 -6.29
C TYR A 99 9.51 -18.76 -5.93
N THR A 100 9.01 -18.09 -6.96
CA THR A 100 7.93 -17.11 -6.82
C THR A 100 6.63 -17.80 -7.21
N LYS A 101 5.71 -17.92 -6.24
CA LYS A 101 4.39 -18.51 -6.44
C LYS A 101 3.33 -17.51 -5.99
N TYR A 102 2.34 -17.29 -6.83
CA TYR A 102 1.18 -16.45 -6.54
C TYR A 102 -0.05 -17.03 -7.24
N GLU A 103 -1.23 -16.76 -6.67
CA GLU A 103 -2.51 -17.09 -7.29
C GLU A 103 -2.83 -16.10 -8.42
N VAL A 104 -3.60 -16.55 -9.41
CA VAL A 104 -4.18 -15.68 -10.44
C VAL A 104 -5.69 -15.90 -10.44
N ILE A 105 -6.45 -14.85 -10.15
CA ILE A 105 -7.92 -14.88 -10.09
C ILE A 105 -8.54 -14.49 -11.44
N GLY A 106 -9.82 -14.79 -11.57
CA GLY A 106 -10.59 -14.64 -12.81
C GLY A 106 -10.77 -15.96 -13.56
N ASN A 107 -11.78 -16.00 -14.42
CA ASN A 107 -12.03 -17.13 -15.31
C ASN A 107 -12.34 -16.61 -16.72
N PRO A 108 -11.38 -16.71 -17.68
CA PRO A 108 -10.05 -17.30 -17.54
C PRO A 108 -9.12 -16.49 -16.59
N PRO A 109 -8.02 -17.07 -16.08
CA PRO A 109 -7.08 -16.39 -15.18
C PRO A 109 -6.59 -15.07 -15.77
N ASN A 110 -6.66 -13.99 -14.99
CA ASN A 110 -6.41 -12.63 -15.47
C ASN A 110 -5.59 -11.79 -14.48
N VAL A 111 -5.94 -11.79 -13.19
CA VAL A 111 -5.40 -10.84 -12.20
C VAL A 111 -4.51 -11.57 -11.20
N ALA A 112 -3.23 -11.20 -11.13
CA ALA A 112 -2.29 -11.77 -10.16
C ALA A 112 -2.59 -11.28 -8.73
N VAL A 113 -2.51 -12.19 -7.76
CA VAL A 113 -2.62 -11.91 -6.32
C VAL A 113 -1.22 -11.64 -5.76
N PRO A 114 -0.91 -10.42 -5.31
CA PRO A 114 0.41 -10.11 -4.76
C PRO A 114 0.69 -10.89 -3.49
N THR A 115 1.96 -11.26 -3.30
CA THR A 115 2.40 -11.91 -2.05
C THR A 115 2.52 -10.90 -0.91
N HIS A 116 2.90 -9.66 -1.24
CA HIS A 116 3.16 -8.56 -0.32
C HIS A 116 2.78 -7.25 -1.01
N PHE A 117 2.67 -6.19 -0.22
CA PHE A 117 2.57 -4.81 -0.69
C PHE A 117 3.65 -3.97 -0.05
N TYR A 118 4.05 -2.91 -0.74
CA TYR A 118 4.94 -1.90 -0.19
C TYR A 118 4.28 -0.53 -0.15
N LYS A 119 4.75 0.31 0.78
CA LYS A 119 4.68 1.77 0.67
C LYS A 119 6.06 2.36 0.88
N VAL A 120 6.46 3.25 -0.01
CA VAL A 120 7.61 4.15 0.16
C VAL A 120 7.07 5.55 0.38
N ILE A 121 7.38 6.12 1.53
CA ILE A 121 6.88 7.41 2.00
C ILE A 121 8.04 8.40 1.97
N PHE A 122 7.81 9.56 1.34
CA PHE A 122 8.68 10.72 1.35
C PHE A 122 7.95 11.86 2.05
N ALA A 123 8.39 12.25 3.24
CA ALA A 123 7.82 13.34 4.00
C ALA A 123 8.80 14.52 4.02
N GLU A 124 8.41 15.63 3.40
CA GLU A 124 9.25 16.81 3.17
C GLU A 124 9.03 17.86 4.25
N ASP A 125 10.09 18.53 4.69
CA ASP A 125 10.03 19.61 5.69
C ASP A 125 9.51 20.95 5.14
N GLY A 126 9.21 21.04 3.84
CA GLY A 126 8.70 22.22 3.16
C GLY A 126 9.74 23.28 2.80
N LYS A 127 11.03 23.05 3.06
CA LYS A 127 12.10 23.99 2.75
C LYS A 127 12.75 23.63 1.40
N ALA A 128 13.05 24.65 0.60
CA ALA A 128 13.84 24.45 -0.62
C ALA A 128 15.21 23.86 -0.26
N GLY A 129 15.54 22.69 -0.82
CA GLY A 129 16.74 21.94 -0.46
C GLY A 129 16.72 21.27 0.93
N GLY A 130 15.59 21.31 1.64
CA GLY A 130 15.41 20.75 2.98
C GLY A 130 15.48 19.23 3.03
N ASN A 131 15.42 18.69 4.25
CA ASN A 131 15.52 17.26 4.47
C ASN A 131 14.22 16.56 4.06
N VAL A 132 14.34 15.29 3.69
CA VAL A 132 13.21 14.43 3.37
C VAL A 132 13.31 13.17 4.22
N ALA A 133 12.31 12.98 5.08
CA ALA A 133 12.17 11.77 5.88
C ALA A 133 11.59 10.66 5.00
N ILE A 134 12.31 9.55 4.88
CA ILE A 134 11.96 8.41 4.04
C ILE A 134 11.67 7.20 4.93
N GLY A 135 10.55 6.54 4.68
CA GLY A 135 10.23 5.24 5.25
C GLY A 135 9.80 4.29 4.15
N ALA A 136 10.32 3.08 4.14
CA ALA A 136 9.90 2.03 3.23
C ALA A 136 9.37 0.85 4.06
N PHE A 137 8.18 0.36 3.71
CA PHE A 137 7.50 -0.68 4.46
C PHE A 137 7.05 -1.78 3.53
N VAL A 138 7.17 -3.04 3.96
CA VAL A 138 6.72 -4.22 3.21
C VAL A 138 5.84 -5.08 4.12
N MET A 139 4.60 -5.33 3.71
CA MET A 139 3.63 -6.11 4.47
C MET A 139 3.16 -7.32 3.67
N PRO A 140 3.03 -8.51 4.26
CA PRO A 140 2.44 -9.67 3.58
C PRO A 140 0.97 -9.40 3.26
N ASN A 141 0.51 -9.88 2.10
CA ASN A 141 -0.91 -9.90 1.75
C ASN A 141 -1.61 -11.04 2.51
N ALA A 142 -1.75 -10.88 3.81
CA ALA A 142 -2.26 -11.87 4.75
C ALA A 142 -2.82 -11.14 5.99
N VAL A 143 -3.57 -11.86 6.82
CA VAL A 143 -4.03 -11.35 8.12
C VAL A 143 -2.83 -10.90 8.96
N ILE A 144 -2.87 -9.66 9.46
CA ILE A 144 -1.87 -9.11 10.37
C ILE A 144 -2.57 -8.71 11.67
N PRO A 145 -2.17 -9.27 12.83
CA PRO A 145 -2.69 -8.85 14.13
C PRO A 145 -2.44 -7.35 14.38
N ASN A 146 -3.44 -6.65 14.92
CA ASN A 146 -3.38 -5.20 15.18
C ASN A 146 -2.35 -4.82 16.24
N GLU A 147 -1.92 -5.77 17.07
CA GLU A 147 -0.88 -5.59 18.09
C GLU A 147 0.53 -5.57 17.48
N LYS A 148 0.69 -6.02 16.23
CA LYS A 148 2.00 -6.04 15.59
C LYS A 148 2.49 -4.60 15.39
N PRO A 149 3.74 -4.27 15.78
CA PRO A 149 4.27 -2.94 15.55
C PRO A 149 4.46 -2.64 14.05
N LEU A 150 4.16 -1.42 13.62
CA LEU A 150 4.41 -0.98 12.23
C LEU A 150 5.91 -1.05 11.88
N SER A 151 6.79 -0.82 12.86
CA SER A 151 8.25 -0.91 12.69
C SER A 151 8.74 -2.30 12.27
N ASP A 152 8.00 -3.37 12.60
CA ASP A 152 8.35 -4.74 12.19
C ASP A 152 8.31 -4.92 10.66
N PHE A 153 7.62 -4.02 9.97
CA PHE A 153 7.47 -4.04 8.52
C PHE A 153 8.37 -3.02 7.83
N GLU A 154 9.15 -2.23 8.58
CA GLU A 154 10.09 -1.27 8.00
C GLU A 154 11.26 -2.02 7.35
N MET A 155 11.60 -1.63 6.13
CA MET A 155 12.68 -2.22 5.34
C MET A 155 13.63 -1.12 4.84
N PRO A 156 14.92 -1.45 4.61
CA PRO A 156 15.80 -0.57 3.84
C PRO A 156 15.19 -0.24 2.48
N LEU A 157 15.26 1.02 2.05
CA LEU A 157 14.70 1.46 0.77
C LEU A 157 15.25 0.62 -0.39
N GLU A 158 16.55 0.37 -0.37
CA GLU A 158 17.29 -0.38 -1.40
C GLU A 158 16.81 -1.83 -1.50
N ALA A 159 16.30 -2.41 -0.40
CA ALA A 159 15.73 -3.75 -0.41
C ALA A 159 14.37 -3.76 -1.13
N VAL A 160 13.55 -2.72 -0.92
CA VAL A 160 12.27 -2.56 -1.63
C VAL A 160 12.51 -2.26 -3.11
N GLU A 161 13.47 -1.40 -3.44
CA GLU A 161 13.87 -1.11 -4.83
C GLU A 161 14.31 -2.38 -5.56
N ARG A 162 15.17 -3.20 -4.93
CA ARG A 162 15.61 -4.49 -5.49
C ARG A 162 14.46 -5.47 -5.69
N ALA A 163 13.53 -5.55 -4.74
CA ALA A 163 12.39 -6.46 -4.82
C ALA A 163 11.35 -6.01 -5.87
N ALA A 164 11.15 -4.70 -6.04
CA ALA A 164 10.18 -4.14 -6.97
C ALA A 164 10.75 -3.98 -8.40
N GLY A 165 12.07 -3.92 -8.55
CA GLY A 165 12.71 -3.56 -9.82
C GLY A 165 12.49 -2.08 -10.18
N LEU A 166 12.43 -1.21 -9.19
CA LEU A 166 12.12 0.23 -9.34
C LEU A 166 13.15 1.07 -8.57
N GLU A 167 13.33 2.32 -9.00
CA GLU A 167 14.08 3.33 -8.24
C GLU A 167 13.12 4.42 -7.75
N PHE A 168 13.10 4.67 -6.44
CA PHE A 168 12.19 5.64 -5.83
C PHE A 168 12.88 6.96 -5.47
N ALA A 169 14.16 6.92 -5.09
CA ALA A 169 14.88 8.08 -4.56
C ALA A 169 16.01 8.61 -5.46
N SER A 170 16.08 8.20 -6.73
CA SER A 170 17.18 8.58 -7.65
C SER A 170 17.35 10.09 -7.84
N LYS A 171 16.25 10.85 -7.78
CA LYS A 171 16.26 12.33 -7.87
C LYS A 171 16.51 13.04 -6.53
N LEU A 172 16.64 12.31 -5.43
CA LEU A 172 16.82 12.87 -4.08
C LEU A 172 18.24 12.60 -3.59
N ALA A 173 19.01 13.68 -3.43
CA ALA A 173 20.40 13.62 -3.01
C ALA A 173 20.57 12.92 -1.64
N PRO A 174 21.48 11.93 -1.49
CA PRO A 174 21.60 11.11 -0.28
C PRO A 174 21.72 11.89 1.03
N GLN A 175 22.46 13.00 1.03
CA GLN A 175 22.67 13.86 2.20
C GLN A 175 21.40 14.50 2.76
N ARG A 176 20.35 14.61 1.93
CA ARG A 176 19.03 15.15 2.32
C ARG A 176 18.11 14.07 2.91
N ARG A 177 18.47 12.79 2.77
CA ARG A 177 17.62 11.67 3.23
C ARG A 177 17.75 11.51 4.74
N ARG A 178 16.61 11.37 5.40
CA ARG A 178 16.51 11.04 6.82
C ARG A 178 15.61 9.84 6.99
N ARG A 179 15.78 9.07 8.06
CA ARG A 179 14.91 7.91 8.33
C ARG A 179 13.62 8.38 9.00
N LEU A 180 12.48 8.07 8.40
CA LEU A 180 11.16 8.52 8.88
C LEU A 180 10.89 8.06 10.31
N CYS A 181 11.11 6.80 10.63
CA CYS A 181 10.84 6.25 11.96
C CYS A 181 11.85 6.66 13.04
N SER A 182 12.90 7.39 12.67
CA SER A 182 13.78 8.08 13.62
C SER A 182 13.29 9.49 13.95
N GLU A 183 12.49 10.10 13.08
CA GLU A 183 11.96 11.46 13.27
C GLU A 183 10.53 11.46 13.79
N ALA A 184 9.70 10.53 13.33
CA ALA A 184 8.29 10.38 13.69
C ALA A 184 8.03 9.02 14.35
N SER A 185 7.05 8.97 15.25
CA SER A 185 6.59 7.70 15.83
C SER A 185 5.83 6.90 14.75
N CYS A 186 6.50 5.89 14.19
CA CYS A 186 5.90 4.94 13.25
C CYS A 186 5.01 3.94 13.99
N ALA A 187 3.86 4.41 14.42
CA ALA A 187 2.84 3.61 15.10
C ALA A 187 1.49 3.76 14.40
N ILE A 188 0.81 2.64 14.21
CA ILE A 188 -0.59 2.63 13.78
C ILE A 188 -1.50 3.03 14.95
N ILE A 189 -2.66 3.59 14.61
CA ILE A 189 -3.76 3.78 15.55
C ILE A 189 -4.87 2.83 15.12
N VAL A 190 -5.11 1.82 15.94
CA VAL A 190 -6.23 0.90 15.77
C VAL A 190 -7.49 1.69 16.09
N ARG A 191 -8.33 1.90 15.08
CA ARG A 191 -9.65 2.49 15.26
C ARG A 191 -10.66 1.38 14.99
N ASP A 192 -11.30 0.87 16.03
CA ASP A 192 -12.33 -0.14 15.86
C ASP A 192 -13.39 0.36 14.87
N TYR A 193 -13.71 -0.48 13.89
CA TYR A 193 -14.67 -0.17 12.84
C TYR A 193 -16.05 0.20 13.43
N ALA A 194 -16.41 -0.40 14.59
CA ALA A 194 -17.62 -0.09 15.35
C ALA A 194 -17.68 1.38 15.81
N ASP A 195 -16.55 1.99 16.16
CA ASP A 195 -16.51 3.39 16.59
C ASP A 195 -16.61 4.36 15.41
N ARG A 196 -16.15 3.95 14.22
CA ARG A 196 -16.35 4.71 12.98
C ARG A 196 -17.83 4.76 12.59
N GLN A 197 -18.57 3.65 12.62
CA GLN A 197 -20.01 3.65 12.31
C GLN A 197 -20.84 4.53 13.27
N LYS A 198 -20.50 4.55 14.57
CA LYS A 198 -21.13 5.42 15.56
C LYS A 198 -20.87 6.91 15.32
N ALA A 199 -19.72 7.28 14.77
CA ALA A 199 -19.40 8.65 14.42
C ALA A 199 -20.15 9.14 13.17
N PHE A 200 -20.45 8.24 12.22
CA PHE A 200 -21.26 8.55 11.03
C PHE A 200 -22.75 8.67 11.31
N THR A 201 -23.27 8.00 12.34
CA THR A 201 -24.68 8.08 12.75
C THR A 201 -25.00 9.27 13.67
N LYS A 202 -23.99 10.04 14.09
CA LYS A 202 -24.13 11.24 14.95
C LYS A 202 -24.03 12.58 14.20
N LYS A 203 -24.05 12.57 12.87
CA LYS A 203 -24.23 13.76 12.02
C LYS A 203 -25.56 13.67 11.30
#